data_AF-A0A2S5SWP3-F1
#
_entry.id   AF-A0A2S5SWP3-F1
#
_cell.length_a   1.000
_cell.length_b   1.000
_cell.length_c   1.000
_cell.angle_alpha   90.00
_cell.angle_beta   90.00
_cell.angle_gamma   90.00
#
_symmetry.space_group_name_H-M   'P 1'
#
loop_
_entity.id
_entity.type
_entity.pdbx_description
1 polymer ?
#
loop_
_entity_poly.entity_id
_entity_poly.type
_entity_poly.pdbx_seq_one_letter_code
_entity_poly.pdbx_strand_id
1 'polypeptide(L)'
;MLRFDDAPKRPTNLSLNAKVLDAARDLGLNLSQTVDELLAAEVRRRYWERWNEENRAAIDAYNDRIAREGLPLARYRSFAKGR
;
A
#
# COMPACT_ATOMS: atom_id res chain seq x y z
N MET A 1 -6.32 -5.98 -5.77
CA MET A 1 -5.54 -5.20 -4.79
C MET A 1 -4.09 -5.60 -4.96
N LEU A 2 -3.15 -4.66 -4.89
CA LEU A 2 -1.73 -4.91 -5.18
C LEU A 2 -1.17 -6.00 -4.23
N ARG A 3 -0.78 -7.16 -4.75
CA ARG A 3 -0.21 -8.29 -4.00
C ARG A 3 1.08 -8.75 -4.69
N PHE A 4 2.10 -9.05 -3.89
CA PHE A 4 3.44 -9.42 -4.39
C PHE A 4 3.90 -10.80 -3.90
N ASP A 5 3.12 -11.45 -3.04
CA ASP A 5 3.56 -12.61 -2.25
C ASP A 5 3.80 -13.89 -3.06
N ASP A 6 3.21 -14.00 -4.27
CA ASP A 6 3.26 -15.19 -5.13
C ASP A 6 4.06 -15.00 -6.44
N ALA A 7 4.79 -13.88 -6.57
CA ALA A 7 5.51 -13.57 -7.80
C ALA A 7 6.95 -14.13 -7.79
N PRO A 8 7.43 -14.75 -8.89
CA PRO A 8 8.82 -15.22 -8.98
C PRO A 8 9.80 -14.04 -8.96
N LYS A 9 10.90 -14.18 -8.20
CA LYS A 9 11.96 -13.17 -8.15
C LYS A 9 12.65 -13.05 -9.52
N ARG A 10 12.79 -11.81 -9.99
CA ARG A 10 13.51 -11.51 -11.24
C ARG A 10 14.85 -10.85 -10.92
N PRO A 11 15.98 -11.39 -11.41
CA PRO A 11 17.28 -10.74 -11.23
C PRO A 11 17.27 -9.38 -11.92
N THR A 12 17.74 -8.36 -11.23
CA THR A 12 17.82 -6.98 -11.73
C THR A 12 19.19 -6.41 -11.36
N ASN A 13 19.85 -5.77 -12.32
CA ASN A 13 21.09 -5.04 -12.07
C ASN A 13 20.74 -3.64 -11.55
N LEU A 14 21.26 -3.29 -10.38
CA LEU A 14 21.03 -2.02 -9.71
C LEU A 14 22.36 -1.43 -9.23
N SER A 15 22.53 -0.13 -9.41
CA SER A 15 23.72 0.60 -8.96
C SER A 15 23.40 1.30 -7.64
N LEU A 16 24.16 0.98 -6.59
CA LEU A 16 24.03 1.59 -5.27
C LEU A 16 25.37 2.18 -4.83
N ASN A 17 25.33 3.04 -3.81
CA ASN A 17 26.53 3.65 -3.25
C ASN A 17 27.44 2.57 -2.64
N ALA A 18 28.69 2.51 -3.10
CA ALA A 18 29.67 1.52 -2.66
C ALA A 18 29.86 1.50 -1.13
N LYS A 19 29.96 2.67 -0.49
CA LYS A 19 30.15 2.75 0.98
C LYS A 19 28.96 2.18 1.75
N VAL A 20 27.74 2.33 1.22
CA VAL A 20 26.53 1.76 1.82
C VAL A 20 26.52 0.25 1.65
N LEU A 21 26.95 -0.25 0.48
CA LEU A 21 27.06 -1.69 0.23
C LEU A 21 28.09 -2.34 1.16
N ASP A 22 29.26 -1.72 1.33
CA ASP A 22 30.32 -2.22 2.20
C ASP A 22 29.82 -2.27 3.66
N ALA A 23 29.27 -1.16 4.17
CA ALA A 23 28.68 -1.12 5.50
C ALA A 23 27.55 -2.15 5.69
N ALA A 24 26.70 -2.35 4.69
CA ALA A 24 25.62 -3.33 4.75
C ALA A 24 26.16 -4.78 4.83
N ARG A 25 27.26 -5.07 4.11
CA ARG A 25 27.93 -6.37 4.16
C ARG A 25 28.59 -6.60 5.51
N ASP A 26 29.28 -5.61 6.06
CA ASP A 26 29.93 -5.68 7.36
C ASP A 26 28.92 -5.93 8.49
N LEU A 27 27.72 -5.37 8.36
CA LEU A 27 26.60 -5.58 9.27
C LEU A 27 25.80 -6.88 9.00
N GLY A 28 26.17 -7.66 7.98
CA GLY A 28 25.53 -8.93 7.67
C GLY A 28 24.11 -8.81 7.10
N LEU A 29 23.75 -7.68 6.49
CA LEU A 29 22.42 -7.50 5.90
C LEU A 29 22.22 -8.39 4.66
N ASN A 30 21.02 -8.96 4.56
CA ASN A 30 20.58 -9.61 3.32
C ASN A 30 20.13 -8.55 2.31
N LEU A 31 21.06 -8.04 1.51
CA LEU A 31 20.79 -6.96 0.56
C LEU A 31 19.59 -7.23 -0.36
N SER A 32 19.48 -8.44 -0.88
CA SER A 32 18.38 -8.78 -1.80
C SER A 32 17.04 -8.67 -1.10
N GLN A 33 16.93 -9.17 0.13
CA GLN A 33 15.68 -9.10 0.89
C GLN A 33 15.37 -7.66 1.31
N THR A 34 16.35 -6.93 1.83
CA THR A 34 16.15 -5.55 2.29
C THR A 34 15.70 -4.63 1.16
N VAL A 35 16.34 -4.71 -0.01
CA VAL A 35 15.96 -3.90 -1.17
C VAL A 35 14.58 -4.28 -1.69
N ASP A 36 14.24 -5.57 -1.71
CA ASP A 36 12.93 -6.07 -2.13
C ASP A 36 11.80 -5.54 -1.22
N GLU A 37 11.97 -5.62 0.09
CA GLU A 37 10.99 -5.12 1.07
C GLU A 37 10.79 -3.60 0.97
N LEU A 38 11.87 -2.84 0.87
CA LEU A 38 11.84 -1.38 0.73
C LEU A 38 11.17 -0.95 -0.57
N LEU A 39 11.52 -1.61 -1.69
CA LEU A 39 10.94 -1.32 -2.98
C LEU A 39 9.44 -1.67 -2.99
N ALA A 40 9.05 -2.82 -2.46
CA ALA A 40 7.66 -3.23 -2.37
C ALA A 40 6.83 -2.24 -1.53
N ALA A 41 7.40 -1.72 -0.43
CA ALA A 41 6.74 -0.70 0.39
C ALA A 41 6.54 0.61 -0.38
N GLU A 42 7.56 1.11 -1.07
CA GLU A 42 7.46 2.34 -1.86
C GLU A 42 6.49 2.20 -3.04
N VAL A 43 6.50 1.05 -3.73
CA VAL A 43 5.56 0.77 -4.82
C VAL A 43 4.11 0.75 -4.29
N ARG A 44 3.85 0.11 -3.15
CA ARG A 44 2.52 0.13 -2.52
C ARG A 44 2.09 1.56 -2.21
N ARG A 45 2.98 2.36 -1.60
CA ARG A 45 2.70 3.75 -1.24
C ARG A 45 2.26 4.55 -2.46
N ARG A 46 3.07 4.56 -3.52
CA ARG A 46 2.76 5.32 -4.75
C ARG A 46 1.52 4.81 -5.47
N TYR A 47 1.31 3.50 -5.49
CA TYR A 47 0.11 2.91 -6.05
C TYR A 47 -1.15 3.44 -5.34
N TRP A 48 -1.16 3.45 -4.02
CA TRP A 48 -2.29 3.93 -3.23
C TRP A 48 -2.49 5.45 -3.31
N GLU A 49 -1.41 6.22 -3.33
CA GLU A 49 -1.47 7.67 -3.55
C GLU A 49 -2.18 7.98 -4.87
N ARG A 50 -1.75 7.33 -5.95
CA ARG A 50 -2.36 7.49 -7.26
C ARG A 50 -3.81 7.01 -7.29
N TRP A 51 -4.09 5.85 -6.69
CA TRP A 51 -5.46 5.31 -6.64
C TRP A 51 -6.39 6.26 -5.90
N ASN A 52 -5.97 6.83 -4.76
CA ASN A 52 -6.75 7.80 -4.00
C ASN A 52 -7.03 9.06 -4.82
N GLU A 53 -6.04 9.55 -5.57
CA GLU A 53 -6.22 10.72 -6.42
C GLU A 53 -7.21 10.44 -7.57
N GLU A 54 -7.06 9.32 -8.27
CA GLU A 54 -7.93 8.91 -9.37
C GLU A 54 -9.37 8.67 -8.90
N ASN A 55 -9.56 8.15 -7.68
CA ASN A 55 -10.88 7.80 -7.15
C ASN A 55 -11.49 8.90 -6.26
N ARG A 56 -10.80 10.03 -6.06
CA ARG A 56 -11.22 11.11 -5.15
C ARG A 56 -12.66 11.55 -5.42
N ALA A 57 -12.99 11.86 -6.67
CA ALA A 57 -14.34 12.31 -7.04
C ALA A 57 -15.43 11.26 -6.75
N ALA A 58 -15.14 9.97 -6.97
CA ALA A 58 -16.09 8.90 -6.68
C ALA A 58 -16.28 8.69 -5.18
N ILE A 59 -15.20 8.81 -4.41
CA ILE A 59 -15.21 8.76 -2.94
C ILE A 59 -16.02 9.94 -2.38
N ASP A 60 -15.78 11.15 -2.87
CA ASP A 60 -16.50 12.36 -2.45
C ASP A 60 -18.00 12.24 -2.76
N ALA A 61 -18.36 11.83 -3.98
CA ALA A 61 -19.76 11.63 -4.36
C ALA A 61 -20.46 10.57 -3.50
N TYR A 62 -19.74 9.50 -3.13
CA TYR A 62 -20.25 8.48 -2.23
C TYR A 62 -20.43 9.02 -0.80
N ASN A 63 -19.45 9.76 -0.29
CA ASN A 63 -19.50 10.40 1.03
C ASN A 63 -20.69 11.37 1.13
N ASP A 64 -20.90 12.19 0.10
CA ASP A 64 -22.05 13.09 0.01
C ASP A 64 -23.37 12.33 0.02
N ARG A 65 -23.45 11.21 -0.72
CA ARG A 65 -24.64 10.36 -0.69
C ARG A 65 -24.90 9.80 0.71
N ILE A 66 -23.89 9.28 1.38
CA ILE A 66 -24.03 8.75 2.74
C ILE A 66 -24.41 9.85 3.73
N ALA A 67 -23.88 11.07 3.59
CA ALA A 67 -24.25 12.20 4.43
C ALA A 67 -25.73 12.59 4.25
N ARG A 68 -26.26 12.55 3.02
CA ARG A 68 -27.66 12.86 2.74
C ARG A 68 -28.64 11.74 3.10
N GLU A 69 -28.29 10.50 2.75
CA GLU A 69 -29.23 9.37 2.74
C GLU A 69 -29.00 8.41 3.92
N GLY A 70 -27.89 8.58 4.65
CA GLY A 70 -27.44 7.63 5.66
C GLY A 70 -26.86 6.36 5.04
N LEU A 71 -26.51 5.39 5.89
CA LEU A 71 -26.00 4.10 5.43
C LEU A 71 -27.15 3.25 4.85
N PRO A 72 -27.06 2.77 3.59
CA PRO A 72 -28.17 2.06 2.93
C PRO A 72 -28.70 0.83 3.70
N LEU A 73 -27.83 0.14 4.43
CA LEU A 73 -28.17 -1.07 5.18
C LEU A 73 -28.30 -0.83 6.69
N ALA A 74 -28.28 0.43 7.15
CA ALA A 74 -28.42 0.76 8.58
C ALA A 74 -29.63 0.11 9.22
N ARG A 75 -30.77 0.07 8.50
CA ARG A 75 -32.03 -0.51 8.98
C ARG A 75 -31.95 -2.00 9.31
N TYR A 76 -31.00 -2.74 8.73
CA TYR A 76 -30.83 -4.17 8.95
C TYR A 76 -29.69 -4.51 9.91
N ARG A 77 -28.86 -3.52 10.30
CA ARG A 77 -27.69 -3.74 11.15
C ARG A 77 -28.12 -4.21 12.55
N SER A 78 -27.75 -5.40 12.99
CA SER A 78 -28.15 -5.99 14.29
C SER A 78 -27.29 -5.56 15.50
N PHE A 79 -26.13 -4.93 15.27
CA PHE A 79 -25.18 -4.50 16.29
C PHE A 79 -24.99 -2.98 16.27
N ALA A 80 -24.40 -2.42 17.34
CA ALA A 80 -24.09 -0.99 17.47
C ALA A 80 -25.29 -0.04 17.20
N LYS A 81 -26.53 -0.48 17.47
CA LYS A 81 -27.79 0.27 17.23
C LYS A 81 -28.01 1.52 18.12
N GLY A 82 -27.08 1.82 19.01
CA GLY A 82 -27.16 2.95 19.92
C GLY A 82 -26.43 2.62 21.22
N ARG A 83 -25.33 3.33 21.47
CA ARG A 83 -25.06 3.91 22.78
C ARG A 83 -25.39 5.38 22.65
#